data_AF-W7DFC5-F1
#
_entry.id   AF-W7DFC5-F1
#
_cell.length_a   1.000
_cell.length_b   1.000
_cell.length_c   1.000
_cell.angle_alpha   90.00
_cell.angle_beta   90.00
_cell.angle_gamma   90.00
#
_symmetry.space_group_name_H-M   'P 1'
#
loop_
_entity.id
_entity.type
_entity.pdbx_description
1 polymer ?
#
loop_
_entity_poly.entity_id
_entity_poly.type
_entity_poly.pdbx_seq_one_letter_code
_entity_poly.pdbx_strand_id
1 'polypeptide(L)'
;MFFTEKGLLAGLPLCIIIAFIAISIGSSSIFEMRVVWLGIGLALVIVHLNLKEKGRGFMKKRCIGLYFKMISRTFKSSTSVQYALKTRRSHDTLVIVFSAFSRVGLPATYNYMATTKEVAADRLFILDDFGYNKQGGYYLFHKGTRAPETVVTELIESIIAQKKYRKVICVGTSKGGYAALYYGLKLKANAVIAGAPQYFLGDYLTDIPEKEPTHKGMVGEKEAYSVSYLNRLLRDKVLEEPKFPINFYIHYSCNEHTYREHIADLIQDLKTSGYPLTLDEQRYYKHQEVAYYFPPFLKRTLKKIIEE
;
A
#
# COMPACT_ATOMS: atom_id res chain seq x y z
N MET A 1 30.63 11.42 -1.18
CA MET A 1 30.18 11.46 -2.58
C MET A 1 29.20 10.30 -2.79
N PHE A 2 27.89 10.58 -2.82
CA PHE A 2 26.86 9.56 -3.02
C PHE A 2 26.75 9.26 -4.52
N PHE A 3 27.38 8.20 -4.99
CA PHE A 3 27.16 7.72 -6.36
C PHE A 3 25.85 6.94 -6.40
N THR A 4 24.94 7.35 -7.28
CA THR A 4 23.72 6.58 -7.58
C THR A 4 24.09 5.33 -8.41
N GLU A 5 23.28 4.27 -8.35
CA GLU A 5 23.52 3.00 -9.07
C GLU A 5 23.76 3.22 -10.58
N LYS A 6 23.04 4.20 -11.18
CA LYS A 6 23.26 4.64 -12.57
C LYS A 6 24.62 5.34 -12.77
N GLY A 7 25.06 6.15 -11.82
CA GLY A 7 26.36 6.83 -11.87
C GLY A 7 27.55 5.87 -11.73
N LEU A 8 27.39 4.80 -10.93
CA LEU A 8 28.44 3.79 -10.76
C LEU A 8 28.61 2.91 -12.03
N LEU A 9 27.49 2.53 -12.66
CA LEU A 9 27.48 1.74 -13.90
C LEU A 9 27.94 2.54 -15.12
N ALA A 10 27.71 3.85 -15.15
CA ALA A 10 28.17 4.73 -16.23
C ALA A 10 29.71 4.87 -16.31
N GLY A 11 30.44 4.55 -15.23
CA GLY A 11 31.91 4.57 -15.22
C GLY A 11 32.57 3.33 -15.82
N LEU A 12 31.83 2.22 -16.00
CA LEU A 12 32.38 0.97 -16.53
C LEU A 12 32.88 1.08 -17.98
N PRO A 13 32.12 1.67 -18.94
CA PRO A 13 32.61 1.88 -20.29
C PRO A 13 33.86 2.77 -20.32
N LEU A 14 33.91 3.80 -19.48
CA LEU A 14 35.06 4.71 -19.40
C LEU A 14 36.33 3.99 -18.89
N CYS A 15 36.20 3.14 -17.87
CA CYS A 15 37.33 2.35 -17.35
C CYS A 15 37.84 1.33 -18.39
N ILE A 16 36.92 0.70 -19.13
CA ILE A 16 37.25 -0.24 -20.20
C ILE A 16 37.92 0.48 -21.38
N ILE A 17 37.40 1.64 -21.78
CA ILE A 17 37.97 2.47 -22.85
C ILE A 17 39.38 2.95 -22.48
N ILE A 18 39.59 3.42 -21.25
CA ILE A 18 40.93 3.83 -20.76
C ILE A 18 41.91 2.65 -20.81
N ALA A 19 41.47 1.44 -20.41
CA ALA A 19 42.29 0.24 -20.50
C ALA A 19 42.60 -0.15 -21.95
N PHE A 20 41.63 -0.04 -22.88
CA PHE A 20 41.83 -0.33 -24.30
C PHE A 20 42.74 0.68 -25.00
N ILE A 21 42.59 1.98 -24.72
CA ILE A 21 43.47 3.03 -25.28
C ILE A 21 44.92 2.81 -24.81
N ALA A 22 45.12 2.46 -23.54
CA ALA A 22 46.45 2.15 -23.01
C ALA A 22 47.07 0.87 -23.61
N ILE A 23 46.28 -0.09 -24.06
CA ILE A 23 46.76 -1.31 -24.74
C ILE A 23 47.03 -1.05 -26.24
N SER A 24 46.25 -0.18 -26.89
CA SER A 24 46.34 0.07 -28.33
C SER A 24 47.51 0.96 -28.74
N ILE A 25 48.08 1.73 -27.81
CA ILE A 25 49.33 2.49 -28.01
C ILE A 25 50.46 1.54 -27.63
N GLY A 26 50.85 0.64 -28.52
CA GLY A 26 51.76 -0.47 -28.24
C GLY A 26 53.15 -0.03 -27.76
N SER A 27 53.32 0.11 -26.44
CA SER A 27 54.61 0.41 -25.80
C SER A 27 54.77 -0.45 -24.53
N SER A 28 55.95 -1.03 -24.38
CA SER A 28 56.31 -2.00 -23.33
C SER A 28 56.69 -1.34 -22.00
N SER A 29 56.20 -0.12 -21.74
CA SER A 29 56.59 0.62 -20.53
C SER A 29 55.83 0.10 -19.31
N ILE A 30 56.58 -0.14 -18.22
CA ILE A 30 56.04 -0.56 -16.91
C ILE A 30 54.95 0.41 -16.40
N PHE A 31 55.00 1.68 -16.82
CA PHE A 31 54.04 2.70 -16.42
C PHE A 31 52.66 2.47 -17.04
N GLU A 32 52.59 2.11 -18.32
CA GLU A 32 51.32 1.87 -19.03
C GLU A 32 50.63 0.60 -18.55
N MET A 33 51.40 -0.47 -18.28
CA MET A 33 50.84 -1.67 -17.65
C MET A 33 50.21 -1.36 -16.27
N ARG A 34 50.83 -0.49 -15.46
CA ARG A 34 50.26 -0.10 -14.15
C ARG A 34 48.92 0.62 -14.29
N VAL A 35 48.75 1.45 -15.32
CA VAL A 35 47.48 2.14 -15.61
C VAL A 35 46.40 1.14 -16.03
N VAL A 36 46.74 0.14 -16.86
CA VAL A 36 45.83 -0.94 -17.24
C VAL A 36 45.41 -1.77 -16.02
N TRP A 37 46.35 -2.18 -15.17
CA TRP A 37 46.06 -2.93 -13.94
C TRP A 37 45.21 -2.13 -12.94
N LEU A 38 45.44 -0.82 -12.81
CA LEU A 38 44.60 0.09 -12.01
C LEU A 38 43.17 0.17 -12.57
N GLY A 39 43.01 0.31 -13.88
CA GLY A 39 41.70 0.35 -14.55
C GLY A 39 40.90 -0.95 -14.37
N ILE A 40 41.55 -2.10 -14.57
CA ILE A 40 40.95 -3.42 -14.35
C ILE A 40 40.59 -3.61 -12.87
N GLY A 41 41.49 -3.24 -11.94
CA GLY A 41 41.25 -3.31 -10.50
C GLY A 41 40.03 -2.49 -10.08
N LEU A 42 39.89 -1.27 -10.58
CA LEU A 42 38.74 -0.40 -10.28
C LEU A 42 37.43 -0.98 -10.85
N ALA A 43 37.46 -1.51 -12.08
CA ALA A 43 36.31 -2.17 -12.69
C ALA A 43 35.85 -3.40 -11.90
N LEU A 44 36.80 -4.23 -11.45
CA LEU A 44 36.50 -5.40 -10.60
C LEU A 44 35.91 -5.00 -9.25
N VAL A 45 36.40 -3.92 -8.63
CA VAL A 45 35.83 -3.38 -7.39
C VAL A 45 34.38 -2.91 -7.60
N ILE A 46 34.10 -2.20 -8.68
CA ILE A 46 32.74 -1.75 -9.04
C ILE A 46 31.80 -2.95 -9.24
N VAL A 47 32.24 -3.98 -9.98
CA VAL A 47 31.47 -5.22 -10.19
C VAL A 47 31.23 -5.94 -8.87
N HIS A 48 32.25 -6.09 -8.03
CA HIS A 48 32.13 -6.75 -6.72
C HIS A 48 31.15 -6.03 -5.80
N LEU A 49 31.22 -4.69 -5.72
CA LEU A 49 30.30 -3.89 -4.93
C LEU A 49 28.85 -4.04 -5.42
N ASN A 50 28.63 -4.03 -6.74
CA ASN A 50 27.30 -4.21 -7.33
C ASN A 50 26.73 -5.62 -7.06
N LEU A 51 27.55 -6.66 -7.21
CA LEU A 51 27.16 -8.05 -6.87
C LEU A 51 26.83 -8.20 -5.38
N LYS A 52 27.60 -7.55 -4.49
CA LYS A 52 27.36 -7.57 -3.03
C LYS A 52 26.09 -6.82 -2.65
N GLU A 53 25.77 -5.71 -3.31
CA GLU A 53 24.50 -4.99 -3.12
C GLU A 53 23.31 -5.79 -3.66
N LYS A 54 23.40 -6.36 -4.86
CA LYS A 54 22.38 -7.27 -5.40
C LYS A 54 22.13 -8.47 -4.49
N GLY A 55 23.20 -9.07 -3.97
CA GLY A 55 23.13 -10.16 -2.99
C GLY A 55 22.46 -9.75 -1.68
N ARG A 56 22.81 -8.59 -1.12
CA ARG A 56 22.12 -8.02 0.07
C ARG A 56 20.65 -7.73 -0.19
N GLY A 57 20.32 -7.15 -1.34
CA GLY A 57 18.94 -6.86 -1.75
C GLY A 57 18.10 -8.13 -1.91
N PHE A 58 18.67 -9.16 -2.54
CA PHE A 58 18.05 -10.48 -2.67
C PHE A 58 17.80 -11.14 -1.31
N MET A 59 18.80 -11.17 -0.44
CA MET A 59 18.68 -11.74 0.90
C MET A 59 17.63 -11.01 1.74
N LYS A 60 17.60 -9.68 1.69
CA LYS A 60 16.58 -8.86 2.37
C LYS A 60 15.17 -9.18 1.86
N LYS A 61 14.96 -9.29 0.54
CA LYS A 61 13.66 -9.71 -0.04
C LYS A 61 13.25 -11.09 0.46
N ARG A 62 14.18 -12.05 0.52
CA ARG A 62 13.93 -13.42 0.98
C ARG A 62 13.56 -13.47 2.47
N CYS A 63 14.27 -12.71 3.31
CA CYS A 63 13.96 -12.59 4.74
C CYS A 63 12.57 -11.96 4.99
N ILE A 64 12.21 -10.92 4.23
CA ILE A 64 10.89 -10.28 4.31
C ILE A 64 9.79 -11.28 3.89
N GLY A 65 10.01 -12.03 2.80
CA GLY A 65 9.08 -13.06 2.35
C GLY A 65 8.86 -14.15 3.40
N LEU A 66 9.94 -14.63 4.04
CA LEU A 66 9.85 -15.59 5.15
C LEU A 66 9.11 -15.00 6.36
N TYR A 67 9.41 -13.75 6.72
CA TYR A 67 8.71 -13.05 7.80
C TYR A 67 7.20 -13.00 7.56
N PHE A 68 6.77 -12.56 6.37
CA PHE A 68 5.35 -12.52 6.03
C PHE A 68 4.72 -13.90 6.01
N LYS A 69 5.42 -14.93 5.50
CA LYS A 69 4.92 -16.31 5.56
C LYS A 69 4.73 -16.81 6.99
N MET A 70 5.60 -16.44 7.93
CA MET A 70 5.49 -16.86 9.34
C MET A 70 4.34 -16.16 10.08
N ILE A 71 4.05 -14.89 9.76
CA ILE A 71 3.01 -14.12 10.46
C ILE A 71 1.63 -14.22 9.81
N SER A 72 1.58 -14.59 8.53
CA SER A 72 0.34 -14.68 7.75
C SER A 72 -0.44 -15.92 8.16
N ARG A 73 -1.75 -15.76 8.28
CA ARG A 73 -2.75 -16.80 8.50
C ARG A 73 -3.75 -16.73 7.35
N THR A 74 -4.45 -17.83 7.12
CA THR A 74 -5.52 -17.88 6.11
C THR A 74 -6.84 -18.09 6.80
N PHE A 75 -7.82 -17.23 6.51
CA PHE A 75 -9.22 -17.44 6.86
C PHE A 75 -9.94 -17.99 5.63
N LYS A 76 -10.84 -18.96 5.82
CA LYS A 76 -11.55 -19.64 4.74
C LYS A 76 -13.05 -19.65 5.01
N SER A 77 -13.80 -19.39 3.95
CA SER A 77 -15.26 -19.52 3.86
C SER A 77 -15.60 -19.86 2.41
N SER A 78 -16.40 -19.03 1.71
CA SER A 78 -16.67 -19.14 0.27
C SER A 78 -15.41 -18.98 -0.61
N THR A 79 -14.42 -18.24 -0.10
CA THR A 79 -13.07 -18.14 -0.64
C THR A 79 -12.08 -18.03 0.52
N SER A 80 -10.84 -17.62 0.26
CA SER A 80 -9.84 -17.43 1.31
C SER A 80 -9.23 -16.04 1.29
N VAL A 81 -8.93 -15.50 2.47
CA VAL A 81 -8.18 -14.25 2.63
C VAL A 81 -7.00 -14.46 3.56
N GLN A 82 -5.87 -13.82 3.22
CA GLN A 82 -4.69 -13.81 4.07
C GLN A 82 -4.74 -12.64 5.05
N TYR A 83 -4.37 -12.89 6.30
CA TYR A 83 -4.34 -11.87 7.33
C TYR A 83 -3.22 -12.12 8.34
N ALA A 84 -2.81 -11.08 9.05
CA ALA A 84 -1.93 -11.18 10.22
C ALA A 84 -2.60 -10.49 11.40
N LEU A 85 -2.79 -11.22 12.51
CA LEU A 85 -3.30 -10.68 13.76
C LEU A 85 -2.16 -10.51 14.76
N LYS A 86 -1.95 -9.27 15.24
CA LYS A 86 -0.98 -8.93 16.28
C LYS A 86 -1.72 -8.48 17.52
N THR A 87 -1.74 -9.35 18.52
CA THR A 87 -2.43 -9.10 19.79
C THR A 87 -1.48 -8.59 20.85
N ARG A 88 -1.95 -7.69 21.72
CA ARG A 88 -1.29 -7.26 22.95
C ARG A 88 -2.11 -7.71 24.15
N ARG A 89 -1.50 -7.87 25.33
CA ARG A 89 -2.25 -8.19 26.56
C ARG A 89 -3.18 -7.01 26.90
N SER A 90 -4.42 -7.31 27.26
CA SER A 90 -5.36 -6.36 27.88
C SER A 90 -5.72 -5.11 27.05
N HIS A 91 -6.06 -5.27 25.77
CA HIS A 91 -6.62 -4.19 24.96
C HIS A 91 -7.99 -4.59 24.40
N ASP A 92 -8.93 -3.64 24.45
CA ASP A 92 -10.31 -3.75 23.96
C ASP A 92 -10.52 -2.98 22.64
N THR A 93 -9.43 -2.46 22.06
CA THR A 93 -9.41 -1.75 20.78
C THR A 93 -8.78 -2.61 19.70
N LEU A 94 -9.43 -2.69 18.55
CA LEU A 94 -8.95 -3.34 17.34
C LEU A 94 -8.70 -2.30 16.24
N VAL A 95 -7.47 -2.24 15.74
CA VAL A 95 -7.11 -1.48 14.54
C VAL A 95 -7.02 -2.42 13.35
N ILE A 96 -7.91 -2.23 12.38
CA ILE A 96 -7.96 -2.99 11.14
C ILE A 96 -7.24 -2.21 10.05
N VAL A 97 -6.23 -2.82 9.43
CA VAL A 97 -5.36 -2.19 8.45
C VAL A 97 -5.53 -2.86 7.09
N PHE A 98 -5.99 -2.08 6.13
CA PHE A 98 -6.14 -2.47 4.73
C PHE A 98 -4.92 -1.98 3.92
N SER A 99 -4.32 -2.88 3.15
CA SER A 99 -3.20 -2.61 2.27
C SER A 99 -3.59 -1.85 1.01
N ALA A 100 -2.66 -1.03 0.54
CA ALA A 100 -2.70 -0.38 -0.77
C ALA A 100 -2.28 -1.36 -1.88
N PHE A 101 -2.26 -0.89 -3.12
CA PHE A 101 -1.67 -1.64 -4.22
C PHE A 101 -0.16 -1.83 -4.00
N SER A 102 0.34 -3.03 -4.33
CA SER A 102 1.78 -3.25 -4.48
C SER A 102 2.27 -2.62 -5.78
N ARG A 103 3.57 -2.34 -5.86
CA ARG A 103 4.20 -1.94 -7.12
C ARG A 103 4.05 -3.08 -8.14
N VAL A 104 3.91 -2.72 -9.41
CA VAL A 104 3.80 -3.68 -10.52
C VAL A 104 4.93 -4.71 -10.44
N GLY A 105 4.57 -6.00 -10.51
CA GLY A 105 5.51 -7.12 -10.43
C GLY A 105 5.93 -7.53 -9.02
N LEU A 106 5.44 -6.87 -7.96
CA LEU A 106 5.64 -7.30 -6.57
C LEU A 106 4.35 -7.87 -5.97
N PRO A 107 4.46 -8.90 -5.10
CA PRO A 107 3.29 -9.45 -4.41
C PRO A 107 2.67 -8.41 -3.46
N ALA A 108 1.38 -8.58 -3.14
CA ALA A 108 0.71 -7.84 -2.08
C ALA A 108 1.51 -7.91 -0.76
N THR A 109 1.53 -6.80 0.01
CA THR A 109 2.19 -6.75 1.33
C THR A 109 1.30 -6.11 2.39
N TYR A 110 1.58 -6.37 3.67
CA TYR A 110 0.89 -5.73 4.78
C TYR A 110 1.43 -4.31 4.99
N ASN A 111 0.58 -3.29 4.78
CA ASN A 111 0.95 -1.90 5.06
C ASN A 111 0.93 -1.58 6.57
N TYR A 112 1.70 -0.56 6.96
CA TYR A 112 1.68 0.07 8.29
C TYR A 112 2.01 -0.84 9.49
N MET A 113 2.53 -2.05 9.30
CA MET A 113 2.92 -2.94 10.40
C MET A 113 3.94 -2.30 11.37
N ALA A 114 4.94 -1.62 10.81
CA ALA A 114 5.95 -0.89 11.58
C ALA A 114 5.39 0.41 12.15
N THR A 115 4.63 1.17 11.37
CA THR A 115 4.00 2.43 11.78
C THR A 115 3.10 2.25 13.00
N THR A 116 2.34 1.17 13.05
CA THR A 116 1.40 0.86 14.14
C THR A 116 2.03 -0.02 15.23
N LYS A 117 3.34 -0.31 15.17
CA LYS A 117 3.99 -1.30 16.06
C LYS A 117 3.78 -0.99 17.53
N GLU A 118 3.84 0.29 17.90
CA GLU A 118 3.82 0.78 19.28
C GLU A 118 2.41 1.08 19.79
N VAL A 119 1.42 1.10 18.91
CA VAL A 119 0.02 1.40 19.23
C VAL A 119 -0.51 0.43 20.29
N ALA A 120 -1.14 0.98 21.32
CA ALA A 120 -1.82 0.26 22.39
C ALA A 120 -3.16 -0.31 21.90
N ALA A 121 -3.12 -1.23 20.95
CA ALA A 121 -4.29 -1.93 20.42
C ALA A 121 -3.91 -3.28 19.81
N ASP A 122 -4.90 -4.15 19.67
CA ASP A 122 -4.79 -5.30 18.78
C ASP A 122 -4.87 -4.82 17.33
N ARG A 123 -4.11 -5.47 16.44
CA ARG A 123 -3.97 -5.03 15.05
C ARG A 123 -4.21 -6.18 14.09
N LEU A 124 -5.21 -6.01 13.23
CA LEU A 124 -5.55 -6.94 12.17
C LEU A 124 -5.09 -6.35 10.84
N PHE A 125 -4.14 -7.01 10.18
CA PHE A 125 -3.70 -6.64 8.83
C PHE A 125 -4.34 -7.61 7.84
N ILE A 126 -5.04 -7.08 6.84
CA ILE A 126 -5.71 -7.92 5.82
C ILE A 126 -5.03 -7.71 4.48
N LEU A 127 -4.57 -8.80 3.88
CA LEU A 127 -3.93 -8.77 2.58
C LEU A 127 -5.00 -8.90 1.50
N ASP A 128 -4.97 -8.00 0.52
CA ASP A 128 -5.80 -8.11 -0.68
C ASP A 128 -4.97 -8.68 -1.82
N ASP A 129 -4.95 -10.02 -1.90
CA ASP A 129 -4.32 -10.82 -2.95
C ASP A 129 -5.35 -11.35 -3.98
N PHE A 130 -6.51 -10.68 -4.07
CA PHE A 130 -7.54 -10.93 -5.07
C PHE A 130 -7.23 -10.23 -6.41
N GLY A 131 -8.20 -10.27 -7.33
CA GLY A 131 -8.09 -9.65 -8.65
C GLY A 131 -7.00 -10.21 -9.57
N TYR A 132 -6.64 -9.39 -10.58
CA TYR A 132 -5.60 -9.70 -11.56
C TYR A 132 -4.21 -9.70 -10.90
N ASN A 133 -3.37 -10.68 -11.25
CA ASN A 133 -2.02 -10.86 -10.72
C ASN A 133 -1.90 -10.85 -9.18
N LYS A 134 -2.99 -11.12 -8.45
CA LYS A 134 -3.05 -11.04 -6.98
C LYS A 134 -2.64 -9.67 -6.43
N GLN A 135 -2.93 -8.60 -7.18
CA GLN A 135 -2.55 -7.23 -6.81
C GLN A 135 -3.68 -6.47 -6.09
N GLY A 136 -4.90 -7.00 -6.12
CA GLY A 136 -6.00 -6.54 -5.30
C GLY A 136 -7.34 -6.52 -6.02
N GLY A 137 -8.38 -6.90 -5.28
CA GLY A 137 -9.78 -6.82 -5.67
C GLY A 137 -10.56 -5.72 -4.96
N TYR A 138 -9.85 -4.73 -4.40
CA TYR A 138 -10.39 -3.71 -3.50
C TYR A 138 -11.07 -4.31 -2.26
N TYR A 139 -10.72 -5.55 -1.88
CA TYR A 139 -11.39 -6.34 -0.84
C TYR A 139 -12.88 -6.63 -1.15
N LEU A 140 -13.34 -6.39 -2.37
CA LEU A 140 -14.75 -6.50 -2.74
C LEU A 140 -14.97 -7.58 -3.81
N PHE A 141 -14.07 -7.66 -4.80
CA PHE A 141 -14.32 -8.39 -6.03
C PHE A 141 -13.21 -9.35 -6.41
N HIS A 142 -13.59 -10.50 -6.97
CA HIS A 142 -12.66 -11.40 -7.64
C HIS A 142 -13.39 -12.07 -8.80
N LYS A 143 -12.93 -11.82 -10.03
CA LYS A 143 -13.43 -12.45 -11.26
C LYS A 143 -14.97 -12.40 -11.39
N GLY A 144 -15.55 -11.24 -11.11
CA GLY A 144 -17.00 -11.02 -11.21
C GLY A 144 -17.83 -11.59 -10.05
N THR A 145 -17.18 -11.95 -8.95
CA THR A 145 -17.86 -12.38 -7.72
C THR A 145 -17.60 -11.39 -6.58
N ARG A 146 -18.53 -11.31 -5.62
CA ARG A 146 -18.37 -10.57 -4.36
C ARG A 146 -17.85 -11.43 -3.21
N ALA A 147 -17.35 -12.64 -3.49
CA ALA A 147 -16.83 -13.55 -2.47
C ALA A 147 -15.72 -12.94 -1.58
N PRO A 148 -14.81 -12.08 -2.11
CA PRO A 148 -13.87 -11.35 -1.26
C PRO A 148 -14.54 -10.48 -0.19
N GLU A 149 -15.62 -9.79 -0.56
CA GLU A 149 -16.36 -8.95 0.37
C GLU A 149 -16.93 -9.76 1.53
N THR A 150 -17.53 -10.91 1.21
CA THR A 150 -18.10 -11.85 2.18
C THR A 150 -17.02 -12.39 3.12
N VAL A 151 -15.92 -12.95 2.59
CA VAL A 151 -14.89 -13.58 3.44
C VAL A 151 -14.16 -12.58 4.33
N VAL A 152 -13.96 -11.34 3.85
CA VAL A 152 -13.31 -10.28 4.64
C VAL A 152 -14.25 -9.82 5.77
N THR A 153 -15.55 -9.71 5.48
CA THR A 153 -16.56 -9.39 6.51
C THR A 153 -16.58 -10.46 7.60
N GLU A 154 -16.71 -11.73 7.21
CA GLU A 154 -16.76 -12.86 8.14
C GLU A 154 -15.47 -12.98 8.97
N LEU A 155 -14.30 -12.75 8.36
CA LEU A 155 -13.03 -12.68 9.10
C LEU A 155 -13.09 -11.61 10.19
N ILE A 156 -13.46 -10.38 9.83
CA ILE A 156 -13.46 -9.26 10.77
C ILE A 156 -14.47 -9.50 11.89
N GLU A 157 -15.70 -9.89 11.56
CA GLU A 157 -16.75 -10.18 12.54
C GLU A 157 -16.36 -11.32 13.48
N SER A 158 -15.73 -12.39 12.96
CA SER A 158 -15.26 -13.50 13.80
C SER A 158 -14.20 -13.05 14.81
N ILE A 159 -13.28 -12.18 14.40
CA ILE A 159 -12.24 -11.63 15.28
C ILE A 159 -12.86 -10.68 16.31
N ILE A 160 -13.83 -9.86 15.92
CA ILE A 160 -14.54 -8.95 16.82
C ILE A 160 -15.29 -9.73 17.89
N ALA A 161 -16.04 -10.77 17.49
CA ALA A 161 -16.81 -11.60 18.40
C ALA A 161 -15.94 -12.36 19.42
N GLN A 162 -14.78 -12.88 18.99
CA GLN A 162 -13.86 -13.65 19.85
C GLN A 162 -13.32 -12.85 21.03
N LYS A 163 -13.05 -11.55 20.84
CA LYS A 163 -12.42 -10.71 21.88
C LYS A 163 -13.31 -9.61 22.44
N LYS A 164 -14.53 -9.47 21.92
CA LYS A 164 -15.51 -8.45 22.34
C LYS A 164 -14.90 -7.04 22.38
N TYR A 165 -14.19 -6.65 21.32
CA TYR A 165 -13.60 -5.31 21.26
C TYR A 165 -14.69 -4.23 21.39
N ARG A 166 -14.43 -3.22 22.21
CA ARG A 166 -15.32 -2.06 22.40
C ARG A 166 -15.08 -0.98 21.34
N LYS A 167 -13.87 -0.92 20.80
CA LYS A 167 -13.46 0.09 19.83
C LYS A 167 -12.85 -0.56 18.60
N VAL A 168 -13.38 -0.24 17.42
CA VAL A 168 -12.88 -0.70 16.12
C VAL A 168 -12.48 0.51 15.28
N ILE A 169 -11.27 0.48 14.74
CA ILE A 169 -10.71 1.57 13.92
C ILE A 169 -10.25 0.99 12.59
N CYS A 170 -10.81 1.49 11.48
CA CYS A 170 -10.42 1.07 10.13
C CYS A 170 -9.39 2.04 9.55
N VAL A 171 -8.32 1.51 8.96
CA VAL A 171 -7.19 2.31 8.48
C VAL A 171 -6.72 1.85 7.11
N GLY A 172 -6.41 2.81 6.23
CA GLY A 172 -5.66 2.53 5.01
C GLY A 172 -5.39 3.76 4.17
N THR A 173 -4.67 3.58 3.06
CA THR A 173 -4.48 4.63 2.06
C THR A 173 -4.76 4.13 0.67
N SER A 174 -5.10 5.04 -0.24
CA SER A 174 -5.41 4.67 -1.62
C SER A 174 -6.48 3.57 -1.61
N LYS A 175 -6.23 2.42 -2.24
CA LYS A 175 -7.11 1.24 -2.24
C LYS A 175 -7.52 0.83 -0.81
N GLY A 176 -6.56 0.84 0.10
CA GLY A 176 -6.80 0.54 1.51
C GLY A 176 -7.63 1.63 2.21
N GLY A 177 -7.52 2.88 1.76
CA GLY A 177 -8.33 4.00 2.25
C GLY A 177 -9.80 3.84 1.85
N TYR A 178 -10.05 3.46 0.59
CA TYR A 178 -11.39 3.08 0.15
C TYR A 178 -11.95 1.92 0.98
N ALA A 179 -11.16 0.85 1.18
CA ALA A 179 -11.59 -0.29 1.99
C ALA A 179 -11.85 0.10 3.45
N ALA A 180 -11.03 0.98 4.03
CA ALA A 180 -11.24 1.47 5.39
C ALA A 180 -12.56 2.24 5.54
N LEU A 181 -12.92 3.07 4.55
CA LEU A 181 -14.21 3.76 4.49
C LEU A 181 -15.36 2.75 4.36
N TYR A 182 -15.28 1.85 3.38
CA TYR A 182 -16.32 0.86 3.09
C TYR A 182 -16.61 -0.05 4.29
N TYR A 183 -15.58 -0.68 4.84
CA TYR A 183 -15.73 -1.57 5.99
C TYR A 183 -16.00 -0.82 7.29
N GLY A 184 -15.49 0.41 7.44
CA GLY A 184 -15.83 1.27 8.57
C GLY A 184 -17.32 1.55 8.65
N LEU A 185 -17.94 1.94 7.53
CA LEU A 185 -19.39 2.13 7.41
C LEU A 185 -20.15 0.82 7.61
N LYS A 186 -19.73 -0.25 6.91
CA LYS A 186 -20.42 -1.57 6.98
C LYS A 186 -20.44 -2.15 8.39
N LEU A 187 -19.32 -2.08 9.10
CA LEU A 187 -19.13 -2.69 10.41
C LEU A 187 -19.45 -1.73 11.57
N LYS A 188 -19.87 -0.50 11.26
CA LYS A 188 -20.18 0.55 12.26
C LYS A 188 -18.98 0.80 13.18
N ALA A 189 -17.81 0.92 12.58
CA ALA A 189 -16.56 1.18 13.31
C ALA A 189 -16.64 2.51 14.06
N ASN A 190 -15.89 2.65 15.15
CA ASN A 190 -15.86 3.88 15.93
C ASN A 190 -15.11 5.01 15.19
N ALA A 191 -14.12 4.64 14.37
CA ALA A 191 -13.35 5.59 13.58
C ALA A 191 -12.81 5.00 12.28
N VAL A 192 -12.62 5.87 11.29
CA VAL A 192 -11.95 5.57 10.02
C VAL A 192 -10.81 6.58 9.82
N ILE A 193 -9.61 6.08 9.53
CA ILE A 193 -8.44 6.89 9.16
C ILE A 193 -8.03 6.54 7.73
N ALA A 194 -8.34 7.43 6.79
CA ALA A 194 -8.10 7.21 5.36
C ALA A 194 -7.16 8.28 4.78
N GLY A 195 -6.14 7.86 4.03
CA GLY A 195 -5.25 8.77 3.31
C GLY A 195 -5.35 8.63 1.79
N ALA A 196 -5.61 9.74 1.10
CA ALA A 196 -5.85 9.79 -0.35
C ALA A 196 -6.70 8.60 -0.89
N PRO A 197 -7.89 8.32 -0.32
CA PRO A 197 -8.76 7.25 -0.79
C PRO A 197 -9.29 7.49 -2.22
N GLN A 198 -9.34 6.46 -3.06
CA GLN A 198 -10.04 6.53 -4.35
C GLN A 198 -11.54 6.37 -4.14
N TYR A 199 -12.27 7.48 -4.01
CA TYR A 199 -13.70 7.45 -3.63
C TYR A 199 -14.60 6.85 -4.72
N PHE A 200 -14.38 7.23 -5.99
CA PHE A 200 -15.11 6.72 -7.14
C PHE A 200 -14.34 5.56 -7.78
N LEU A 201 -14.69 4.35 -7.37
CA LEU A 201 -13.97 3.13 -7.74
C LEU A 201 -14.00 2.84 -9.24
N GLY A 202 -15.14 3.03 -9.89
CA GLY A 202 -15.31 2.79 -11.32
C GLY A 202 -14.46 3.75 -12.15
N ASP A 203 -14.52 5.04 -11.85
CA ASP A 203 -13.74 6.06 -12.55
C ASP A 203 -12.25 5.79 -12.37
N TYR A 204 -11.80 5.54 -11.13
CA TYR A 204 -10.40 5.23 -10.87
C TYR A 204 -9.91 3.99 -11.63
N LEU A 205 -10.74 2.97 -11.83
CA LEU A 205 -10.34 1.74 -12.53
C LEU A 205 -10.36 1.87 -14.05
N THR A 206 -10.93 2.94 -14.58
CA THR A 206 -11.16 3.13 -16.03
C THR A 206 -10.58 4.44 -16.59
N ASP A 207 -9.96 5.27 -15.75
CA ASP A 207 -9.33 6.54 -16.14
C ASP A 207 -8.15 6.36 -17.12
N ILE A 208 -7.42 5.24 -17.05
CA ILE A 208 -6.28 4.92 -17.91
C ILE A 208 -6.28 3.45 -18.36
N PRO A 209 -5.80 3.14 -19.58
CA PRO A 209 -5.77 1.77 -20.11
C PRO A 209 -4.98 0.77 -19.26
N GLU A 210 -3.94 1.20 -18.55
CA GLU A 210 -3.08 0.34 -17.72
C GLU A 210 -3.84 -0.33 -16.56
N LYS A 211 -5.00 0.22 -16.18
CA LYS A 211 -5.84 -0.32 -15.11
C LYS A 211 -6.89 -1.31 -15.62
N GLU A 212 -7.07 -1.44 -16.93
CA GLU A 212 -8.04 -2.35 -17.55
C GLU A 212 -7.88 -3.81 -17.06
N PRO A 213 -6.66 -4.39 -16.94
CA PRO A 213 -6.51 -5.75 -16.42
C PRO A 213 -6.99 -5.88 -14.98
N THR A 214 -6.77 -4.85 -14.14
CA THR A 214 -7.26 -4.81 -12.76
C THR A 214 -8.78 -4.75 -12.73
N HIS A 215 -9.37 -3.87 -13.54
CA HIS A 215 -10.82 -3.76 -13.69
C HIS A 215 -11.45 -5.11 -14.10
N LYS A 216 -10.99 -5.70 -15.21
CA LYS A 216 -11.46 -7.02 -15.69
C LYS A 216 -11.22 -8.13 -14.65
N GLY A 217 -10.07 -8.12 -13.97
CA GLY A 217 -9.77 -9.10 -12.91
C GLY A 217 -10.68 -8.99 -11.68
N MET A 218 -11.21 -7.80 -11.41
CA MET A 218 -12.19 -7.54 -10.36
C MET A 218 -13.59 -7.98 -10.80
N VAL A 219 -14.12 -7.35 -11.83
CA VAL A 219 -15.55 -7.43 -12.17
C VAL A 219 -15.88 -8.48 -13.25
N GLY A 220 -14.87 -9.06 -13.90
CA GLY A 220 -15.07 -9.96 -15.03
C GLY A 220 -15.75 -9.25 -16.21
N GLU A 221 -16.49 -10.00 -17.02
CA GLU A 221 -17.27 -9.49 -18.16
C GLU A 221 -18.75 -9.26 -17.79
N LYS A 222 -19.04 -8.99 -16.51
CA LYS A 222 -20.43 -8.83 -16.04
C LYS A 222 -20.93 -7.40 -16.26
N GLU A 223 -21.94 -7.26 -17.13
CA GLU A 223 -22.62 -5.97 -17.38
C GLU A 223 -23.19 -5.31 -16.12
N ALA A 224 -23.58 -6.12 -15.12
CA ALA A 224 -24.12 -5.64 -13.85
C ALA A 224 -23.13 -4.77 -13.04
N TYR A 225 -21.82 -4.83 -13.34
CA TYR A 225 -20.80 -4.06 -12.64
C TYR A 225 -20.28 -2.90 -13.51
N SER A 226 -21.19 -2.04 -13.92
CA SER A 226 -20.86 -0.81 -14.65
C SER A 226 -20.02 0.16 -13.82
N VAL A 227 -19.34 1.10 -14.48
CA VAL A 227 -18.58 2.19 -13.83
C VAL A 227 -19.45 2.93 -12.81
N SER A 228 -20.67 3.31 -13.20
CA SER A 228 -21.62 4.00 -12.31
C SER A 228 -22.05 3.13 -11.12
N TYR A 229 -22.18 1.81 -11.29
CA TYR A 229 -22.43 0.92 -10.16
C TYR A 229 -21.26 0.94 -9.18
N LEU A 230 -20.02 0.81 -9.67
CA LEU A 230 -18.82 0.81 -8.83
C LEU A 230 -18.63 2.13 -8.08
N ASN A 231 -18.86 3.28 -8.72
CA ASN A 231 -18.77 4.59 -8.09
C ASN A 231 -19.77 4.76 -6.93
N ARG A 232 -20.96 4.17 -7.06
CA ARG A 232 -22.02 4.27 -6.04
C ARG A 232 -21.80 3.39 -4.82
N LEU A 233 -20.98 2.33 -4.91
CA LEU A 233 -20.82 1.34 -3.83
C LEU A 233 -20.45 1.94 -2.47
N LEU A 234 -19.53 2.91 -2.46
CA LEU A 234 -19.12 3.60 -1.26
C LEU A 234 -19.92 4.89 -1.06
N ARG A 235 -20.21 5.62 -2.14
CA ARG A 235 -20.93 6.88 -2.06
C ARG A 235 -22.32 6.74 -1.47
N ASP A 236 -23.10 5.77 -1.93
CA ASP A 236 -24.45 5.54 -1.42
C ASP A 236 -24.41 5.25 0.10
N LYS A 237 -23.40 4.53 0.58
CA LYS A 237 -23.21 4.26 2.02
C LYS A 237 -22.87 5.51 2.84
N VAL A 238 -22.14 6.46 2.25
CA VAL A 238 -21.80 7.73 2.90
C VAL A 238 -23.03 8.65 2.94
N LEU A 239 -23.84 8.64 1.89
CA LEU A 239 -25.04 9.49 1.77
C LEU A 239 -26.25 8.98 2.54
N GLU A 240 -26.25 7.71 2.94
CA GLU A 240 -27.22 7.21 3.93
C GLU A 240 -27.13 8.04 5.23
N GLU A 241 -28.29 8.38 5.80
CA GLU A 241 -28.35 9.10 7.07
C GLU A 241 -27.52 8.37 8.15
N PRO A 242 -26.63 9.06 8.88
CA PRO A 242 -25.78 8.42 9.88
C PRO A 242 -26.60 7.77 11.00
N LYS A 243 -26.70 6.45 10.95
CA LYS A 243 -27.33 5.67 12.03
C LYS A 243 -26.40 5.48 13.23
N PHE A 244 -25.09 5.68 13.05
CA PHE A 244 -24.06 5.44 14.05
C PHE A 244 -22.98 6.52 13.99
N PRO A 245 -22.47 7.00 15.13
CA PRO A 245 -21.44 8.03 15.16
C PRO A 245 -20.07 7.43 14.79
N ILE A 246 -19.66 7.63 13.54
CA ILE A 246 -18.33 7.24 13.03
C ILE A 246 -17.48 8.49 12.88
N ASN A 247 -16.28 8.51 13.50
CA ASN A 247 -15.34 9.61 13.33
C ASN A 247 -14.45 9.38 12.10
N PHE A 248 -14.51 10.29 11.13
CA PHE A 248 -13.67 10.22 9.93
C PHE A 248 -12.45 11.12 10.06
N TYR A 249 -11.29 10.57 9.73
CA TYR A 249 -10.00 11.24 9.72
C TYR A 249 -9.41 11.12 8.31
N ILE A 250 -9.47 12.20 7.53
CA ILE A 250 -9.11 12.19 6.10
C ILE A 250 -7.81 12.96 5.89
N HIS A 251 -6.79 12.27 5.39
CA HIS A 251 -5.51 12.84 5.01
C HIS A 251 -5.40 13.00 3.50
N TYR A 252 -5.01 14.17 3.02
CA TYR A 252 -4.95 14.46 1.59
C TYR A 252 -4.02 15.65 1.28
N SER A 253 -3.85 15.95 -0.01
CA SER A 253 -3.17 17.14 -0.49
C SER A 253 -3.98 17.76 -1.62
N CYS A 254 -4.27 19.06 -1.55
CA CYS A 254 -4.94 19.80 -2.61
C CYS A 254 -4.12 19.90 -3.92
N ASN A 255 -2.81 19.63 -3.85
CA ASN A 255 -1.89 19.68 -4.98
C ASN A 255 -1.79 18.35 -5.74
N GLU A 256 -2.47 17.31 -5.26
CA GLU A 256 -2.40 15.96 -5.81
C GLU A 256 -3.69 15.67 -6.60
N HIS A 257 -3.59 15.01 -7.75
CA HIS A 257 -4.71 14.85 -8.70
C HIS A 257 -5.97 14.21 -8.08
N THR A 258 -5.81 13.25 -7.15
CA THR A 258 -6.94 12.58 -6.49
C THR A 258 -7.78 13.54 -5.67
N TYR A 259 -7.28 14.72 -5.29
CA TYR A 259 -8.08 15.70 -4.56
C TYR A 259 -9.32 16.11 -5.36
N ARG A 260 -9.13 16.54 -6.62
CA ARG A 260 -10.22 16.99 -7.48
C ARG A 260 -11.07 15.82 -7.96
N GLU A 261 -10.46 14.66 -8.17
CA GLU A 261 -11.13 13.49 -8.74
C GLU A 261 -11.92 12.71 -7.69
N HIS A 262 -11.56 12.78 -6.41
CA HIS A 262 -12.10 11.90 -5.38
C HIS A 262 -12.29 12.56 -4.02
N ILE A 263 -11.28 13.26 -3.50
CA ILE A 263 -11.27 13.65 -2.09
C ILE A 263 -12.22 14.81 -1.80
N ALA A 264 -12.31 15.79 -2.70
CA ALA A 264 -13.20 16.93 -2.54
C ALA A 264 -14.67 16.47 -2.38
N ASP A 265 -15.12 15.57 -3.25
CA ASP A 265 -16.47 15.01 -3.20
C ASP A 265 -16.69 14.13 -1.97
N LEU A 266 -15.71 13.29 -1.60
CA LEU A 266 -15.78 12.52 -0.34
C LEU A 266 -15.96 13.43 0.88
N ILE A 267 -15.17 14.51 0.97
CA ILE A 267 -15.27 15.47 2.07
C ILE A 267 -16.63 16.15 2.08
N GLN A 268 -17.13 16.54 0.90
CA GLN A 268 -18.44 17.18 0.78
C GLN A 268 -19.57 16.24 1.18
N ASP A 269 -19.56 15.00 0.71
CA ASP A 269 -20.57 13.99 1.03
C ASP A 269 -20.54 13.65 2.53
N LEU A 270 -19.35 13.46 3.14
CA LEU A 270 -19.23 13.23 4.59
C LEU A 270 -19.77 14.39 5.44
N LYS A 271 -19.48 15.65 5.03
CA LYS A 271 -20.00 16.85 5.69
C LYS A 271 -21.51 16.96 5.57
N THR A 272 -22.04 16.73 4.37
CA THR A 272 -23.47 16.85 4.07
C THR A 272 -24.28 15.81 4.83
N SER A 273 -23.76 14.60 4.97
CA SER A 273 -24.36 13.56 5.80
C SER A 273 -24.24 13.82 7.31
N GLY A 274 -23.42 14.78 7.75
CA GLY A 274 -23.31 15.15 9.18
C GLY A 274 -22.36 14.28 10.00
N TYR A 275 -21.42 13.58 9.35
CA TYR A 275 -20.41 12.80 10.08
C TYR A 275 -19.35 13.70 10.76
N PRO A 276 -18.90 13.36 11.98
CA PRO A 276 -17.71 13.98 12.58
C PRO A 276 -16.48 13.78 11.68
N LEU A 277 -15.86 14.90 11.29
CA LEU A 277 -14.80 14.89 10.28
C LEU A 277 -13.60 15.71 10.74
N THR A 278 -12.43 15.08 10.77
CA THR A 278 -11.12 15.71 10.96
C THR A 278 -10.33 15.62 9.66
N LEU A 279 -9.81 16.75 9.19
CA LEU A 279 -9.06 16.88 7.95
C LEU A 279 -7.58 17.13 8.26
N ASP A 280 -6.68 16.39 7.60
CA ASP A 280 -5.24 16.63 7.58
C ASP A 280 -4.80 16.94 6.16
N GLU A 281 -4.85 18.22 5.80
CA GLU A 281 -4.37 18.72 4.53
C GLU A 281 -2.85 18.92 4.57
N GLN A 282 -2.16 18.34 3.60
CA GLN A 282 -0.71 18.43 3.41
C GLN A 282 -0.37 18.96 2.00
N ARG A 283 0.92 19.14 1.72
CA ARG A 283 1.40 19.64 0.42
C ARG A 283 2.34 18.64 -0.25
N TYR A 284 1.77 17.71 -1.00
CA TYR A 284 2.48 16.80 -1.88
C TYR A 284 1.81 16.72 -3.25
N TYR A 285 2.56 16.38 -4.29
CA TYR A 285 2.08 16.49 -5.69
C TYR A 285 1.86 15.13 -6.33
N LYS A 286 2.61 14.10 -5.91
CA LYS A 286 2.50 12.75 -6.44
C LYS A 286 1.77 11.86 -5.44
N HIS A 287 0.85 11.03 -5.93
CA HIS A 287 0.13 10.05 -5.10
C HIS A 287 1.05 9.20 -4.21
N GLN A 288 2.20 8.79 -4.73
CA GLN A 288 3.16 7.96 -4.00
C GLN A 288 3.72 8.63 -2.73
N GLU A 289 3.66 9.97 -2.65
CA GLU A 289 4.15 10.72 -1.50
C GLU A 289 3.28 10.56 -0.25
N VAL A 290 2.02 10.09 -0.40
CA VAL A 290 1.17 9.64 0.72
C VAL A 290 1.93 8.68 1.65
N ALA A 291 2.84 7.86 1.11
CA ALA A 291 3.64 6.94 1.91
C ALA A 291 4.58 7.63 2.92
N TYR A 292 4.89 8.92 2.71
CA TYR A 292 5.73 9.73 3.59
C TYR A 292 4.90 10.57 4.57
N TYR A 293 3.80 11.15 4.11
CA TYR A 293 2.99 12.09 4.90
C TYR A 293 1.93 11.41 5.78
N PHE A 294 1.37 10.27 5.33
CA PHE A 294 0.34 9.58 6.09
C PHE A 294 0.84 8.89 7.37
N PRO A 295 2.03 8.23 7.43
CA PRO A 295 2.46 7.52 8.63
C PRO A 295 2.57 8.39 9.89
N PRO A 296 3.14 9.61 9.85
CA PRO A 296 3.13 10.53 11.00
C PRO A 296 1.71 10.89 11.45
N PHE A 297 0.81 11.20 10.50
CA PHE A 297 -0.60 11.48 10.80
C PHE A 297 -1.26 10.28 11.47
N LEU A 298 -1.14 9.09 10.87
CA LEU A 298 -1.71 7.85 11.40
C LEU A 298 -1.28 7.59 12.84
N LYS A 299 0.02 7.76 13.16
CA LYS A 299 0.54 7.57 14.52
C LYS A 299 -0.11 8.53 15.52
N ARG A 300 -0.14 9.83 15.20
CA ARG A 300 -0.72 10.85 16.08
C ARG A 300 -2.21 10.63 16.29
N THR A 301 -2.93 10.32 15.21
CA THR A 301 -4.38 10.11 15.23
C THR A 301 -4.76 8.85 16.00
N LEU A 302 -4.06 7.72 15.79
CA LEU A 302 -4.29 6.51 16.58
C LEU A 302 -4.00 6.72 18.05
N LYS A 303 -2.91 7.43 18.38
CA LYS A 303 -2.58 7.76 19.77
C LYS A 303 -3.72 8.54 20.43
N LYS A 304 -4.20 9.59 19.77
CA LYS A 304 -5.34 10.40 20.22
C LYS A 304 -6.60 9.55 20.44
N ILE A 305 -7.04 8.79 19.44
CA ILE A 305 -8.29 8.00 19.51
C ILE A 305 -8.23 6.90 20.58
N ILE A 306 -7.05 6.34 20.83
CA ILE A 306 -6.89 5.22 21.79
C ILE A 306 -6.76 5.74 23.23
N GLU A 307 -6.19 6.94 23.42
CA GLU A 307 -6.07 7.58 24.74
C GLU A 307 -7.37 8.27 25.21
N GLU A 308 -8.30 8.55 24.28
CA GLU A 308 -9.69 8.99 24.53
C GLU A 308 -10.61 7.84 25.00
#